data_AF-A0A7N6BTF6-F1
#
_entry.id   AF-A0A7N6BTF6-F1
#
_cell.length_a   1.000
_cell.length_b   1.000
_cell.length_c   1.000
_cell.angle_alpha   90.00
_cell.angle_beta   90.00
_cell.angle_gamma   90.00
#
_symmetry.space_group_name_H-M   'P 1'
#
loop_
_entity.id
_entity.type
_entity.pdbx_description
1 polymer ?
#
loop_
_entity_poly.entity_id
_entity_poly.type
_entity_poly.pdbx_seq_one_letter_code
_entity_poly.pdbx_strand_id
1 'polypeptide(L)'
;MKLHLVSSLWRSAPLWTMNTNSSTVRCCIEQPGCKSRTIKHLSDMASLPSSLRVCRGILKELRTLQGPGYKQSLAYSYVMDQFRKNKVTGARYCRAQQEAHHASHTYLCLLESTRNHMALHNLYHGKGERSPEEVASLVGLRLPTQPGGKGWEK
;
A
#
# COMPACT_ATOMS: atom_id res chain seq x y z
N MET A 1 21.79 -17.86 6.00
CA MET A 1 20.85 -18.61 6.89
C MET A 1 19.47 -18.00 6.72
N LYS A 2 18.72 -18.52 5.74
CA LYS A 2 17.50 -19.33 5.91
C LYS A 2 16.22 -18.47 5.96
N LEU A 3 15.82 -18.04 4.76
CA LEU A 3 14.46 -17.68 4.35
C LEU A 3 13.54 -18.92 4.42
N HIS A 4 13.14 -19.34 5.62
CA HIS A 4 12.34 -20.55 5.82
C HIS A 4 11.18 -20.40 6.82
N LEU A 5 10.67 -19.19 7.06
CA LEU A 5 9.66 -19.02 8.12
C LEU A 5 8.42 -18.20 7.78
N VAL A 6 7.97 -18.18 6.53
CA VAL A 6 6.62 -17.66 6.19
C VAL A 6 5.95 -18.54 5.14
N SER A 7 5.75 -19.83 5.45
CA SER A 7 5.02 -20.76 4.55
C SER A 7 3.96 -21.61 5.25
N SER A 8 3.64 -21.35 6.51
CA SER A 8 2.93 -22.35 7.34
C SER A 8 1.58 -21.92 7.91
N LEU A 9 1.02 -20.81 7.46
CA LEU A 9 -0.36 -20.48 7.81
C LEU A 9 -1.06 -20.01 6.55
N TRP A 10 -1.81 -20.91 5.95
CA TRP A 10 -2.93 -20.75 5.00
C TRP A 10 -3.08 -22.09 4.24
N ARG A 11 -3.33 -23.14 5.02
CA ARG A 11 -3.71 -24.45 4.51
C ARG A 11 -4.82 -24.99 5.39
N SER A 12 -6.05 -24.57 5.08
CA SER A 12 -7.30 -25.14 5.60
C SER A 12 -8.45 -24.68 4.69
N ALA A 13 -8.76 -25.53 3.68
CA ALA A 13 -10.07 -25.95 3.10
C ALA A 13 -11.25 -24.94 2.93
N PRO A 14 -12.27 -25.19 2.05
CA PRO A 14 -12.60 -26.46 1.39
C PRO A 14 -12.89 -26.42 -0.12
N LEU A 15 -12.84 -27.63 -0.70
CA LEU A 15 -13.47 -28.09 -1.94
C LEU A 15 -14.83 -27.43 -2.20
N TRP A 16 -14.99 -26.86 -3.39
CA TRP A 16 -16.28 -26.81 -4.08
C TRP A 16 -16.10 -27.42 -5.49
N THR A 17 -16.65 -28.60 -5.65
CA THR A 17 -16.96 -29.25 -6.93
C THR A 17 -18.40 -28.92 -7.32
N MET A 18 -18.61 -28.25 -8.47
CA MET A 18 -19.81 -28.30 -9.31
C MET A 18 -19.35 -27.79 -10.69
N ASN A 19 -19.11 -28.64 -11.69
CA ASN A 19 -20.01 -29.46 -12.51
C ASN A 19 -21.08 -28.69 -13.31
N THR A 20 -20.86 -28.73 -14.62
CA THR A 20 -21.77 -28.68 -15.78
C THR A 20 -22.70 -27.51 -16.07
N ASN A 21 -22.56 -27.10 -17.35
CA ASN A 21 -23.60 -26.77 -18.32
C ASN A 21 -24.04 -25.31 -18.46
N SER A 22 -23.61 -24.78 -19.61
CA SER A 22 -24.48 -24.30 -20.68
C SER A 22 -25.58 -23.34 -20.25
N SER A 23 -25.32 -22.06 -20.48
CA SER A 23 -26.29 -21.17 -21.13
C SER A 23 -25.55 -19.96 -21.66
N THR A 24 -25.26 -20.02 -22.95
CA THR A 24 -24.93 -18.89 -23.81
C THR A 24 -26.01 -17.83 -23.64
N VAL A 25 -25.75 -16.77 -22.88
CA VAL A 25 -26.52 -15.53 -22.99
C VAL A 25 -25.61 -14.51 -23.65
N ARG A 26 -25.71 -14.51 -24.99
CA ARG A 26 -25.25 -13.42 -25.83
C ARG A 26 -26.14 -12.23 -25.51
N CYS A 27 -25.66 -11.31 -24.67
CA CYS A 27 -26.31 -10.02 -24.49
C CYS A 27 -25.46 -8.97 -25.21
N CYS A 28 -25.79 -8.75 -26.49
CA CYS A 28 -25.40 -7.57 -27.21
C CYS A 28 -26.23 -6.40 -26.70
N ILE A 29 -25.67 -5.51 -25.90
CA ILE A 29 -26.05 -4.08 -25.94
C ILE A 29 -24.77 -3.27 -25.90
N GLU A 30 -24.38 -2.87 -27.09
CA GLU A 30 -23.42 -1.83 -27.40
C GLU A 30 -24.13 -0.48 -27.20
N GLN A 31 -23.58 0.42 -26.39
CA GLN A 31 -23.58 1.86 -26.69
C GLN A 31 -22.30 2.54 -26.14
N PRO A 32 -21.61 3.35 -26.97
CA PRO A 32 -20.36 4.03 -26.63
C PRO A 32 -20.63 5.43 -26.04
N GLY A 33 -19.77 5.91 -25.12
CA GLY A 33 -19.63 7.35 -24.88
C GLY A 33 -19.80 7.93 -23.48
N CYS A 34 -19.76 7.15 -22.39
CA CYS A 34 -19.81 7.74 -21.05
C CYS A 34 -18.41 8.24 -20.58
N LYS A 35 -18.04 9.46 -20.98
CA LYS A 35 -16.86 10.18 -20.44
C LYS A 35 -17.20 10.79 -19.08
N SER A 36 -17.16 10.00 -18.01
CA SER A 36 -17.19 10.57 -16.65
C SER A 36 -15.78 11.03 -16.25
N ARG A 37 -15.45 12.26 -16.66
CA ARG A 37 -14.33 13.04 -16.14
C ARG A 37 -14.82 13.83 -14.93
N THR A 38 -14.86 13.22 -13.75
CA THR A 38 -15.07 13.96 -12.50
C THR A 38 -13.75 14.52 -11.99
N ILE A 39 -13.56 15.82 -12.18
CA ILE A 39 -12.54 16.61 -11.49
C ILE A 39 -12.96 16.77 -10.03
N LYS A 40 -11.93 16.63 -9.19
CA LYS A 40 -11.89 16.57 -7.73
C LYS A 40 -12.64 17.73 -7.09
N HIS A 41 -13.62 17.40 -6.24
CA HIS A 41 -14.04 18.28 -5.16
C HIS A 41 -13.68 17.58 -3.85
N LEU A 42 -12.92 18.28 -3.00
CA LEU A 42 -12.45 17.83 -1.70
C LEU A 42 -13.63 17.33 -0.84
N SER A 43 -13.59 16.05 -0.49
CA SER A 43 -14.28 15.45 0.65
C SER A 43 -13.39 14.34 1.22
N ASP A 44 -12.11 14.64 1.40
CA ASP A 44 -11.10 13.66 1.79
C ASP A 44 -10.92 13.70 3.30
N MET A 45 -11.61 12.79 4.00
CA MET A 45 -11.09 12.04 5.17
C MET A 45 -11.92 10.77 5.49
N ALA A 46 -12.67 10.22 4.51
CA ALA A 46 -13.34 8.92 4.71
C ALA A 46 -13.74 8.18 3.41
N SER A 47 -13.42 8.68 2.22
CA SER A 47 -13.71 7.96 0.98
C SER A 47 -12.54 7.07 0.61
N LEU A 48 -12.74 5.74 0.65
CA LEU A 48 -11.74 4.80 0.17
C LEU A 48 -11.45 5.08 -1.31
N PRO A 49 -10.17 5.23 -1.71
CA PRO A 49 -9.81 5.47 -3.10
C PRO A 49 -10.30 4.30 -3.96
N SER A 50 -10.66 4.55 -5.22
CA SER A 50 -11.14 3.48 -6.13
C SER A 50 -10.20 2.27 -6.16
N SER A 51 -10.71 1.05 -6.31
CA SER A 51 -9.89 -0.18 -6.28
C SER A 51 -8.72 -0.17 -7.26
N LEU A 52 -8.88 0.46 -8.43
CA LEU A 52 -7.78 0.61 -9.40
C LEU A 52 -6.66 1.51 -8.89
N ARG A 53 -6.98 2.57 -8.13
CA ARG A 53 -5.97 3.43 -7.49
C ARG A 53 -5.23 2.67 -6.39
N VAL A 54 -5.94 1.89 -5.57
CA VAL A 54 -5.32 1.03 -4.55
C VAL A 54 -4.37 0.02 -5.19
N CYS A 55 -4.83 -0.69 -6.22
CA CYS A 55 -4.01 -1.64 -6.97
C CYS A 55 -2.74 -0.98 -7.52
N ARG A 56 -2.87 0.18 -8.17
CA ARG A 56 -1.71 0.94 -8.69
C ARG A 56 -0.77 1.40 -7.58
N GLY A 57 -1.29 1.79 -6.42
CA GLY A 57 -0.51 2.15 -5.24
C GLY A 57 0.32 0.97 -4.76
N ILE A 58 -0.30 -0.20 -4.57
CA ILE A 58 0.41 -1.42 -4.15
C ILE A 58 1.51 -1.77 -5.16
N LEU A 59 1.21 -1.73 -6.47
CA LEU A 59 2.20 -2.01 -7.51
C LEU A 59 3.36 -1.01 -7.53
N LYS A 60 3.13 0.25 -7.13
CA LYS A 60 4.17 1.27 -6.99
C LYS A 60 5.10 0.93 -5.83
N GLU A 61 4.54 0.58 -4.67
CA GLU A 61 5.33 0.17 -3.49
C GLU A 61 6.11 -1.12 -3.77
N LEU A 62 5.52 -2.11 -4.47
CA LEU A 62 6.24 -3.31 -4.89
C LEU A 62 7.42 -2.98 -5.82
N ARG A 63 7.26 -2.01 -6.72
CA ARG A 63 8.35 -1.56 -7.60
C ARG A 63 9.47 -0.90 -6.81
N THR A 64 9.16 -0.13 -5.77
CA THR A 64 10.20 0.48 -4.93
C THR A 64 10.96 -0.55 -4.09
N LEU A 65 10.32 -1.67 -3.71
CA LEU A 65 10.93 -2.73 -2.91
C LEU A 65 11.75 -3.73 -3.74
N GLN A 66 11.23 -4.15 -4.91
CA GLN A 66 11.81 -5.24 -5.72
C GLN A 66 12.50 -4.77 -7.00
N GLY A 67 12.39 -3.48 -7.33
CA GLY A 67 13.00 -2.91 -8.54
C GLY A 67 12.30 -3.32 -9.84
N PRO A 68 13.00 -3.34 -10.99
CA PRO A 68 12.40 -3.56 -12.31
C PRO A 68 11.81 -4.97 -12.50
N GLY A 69 12.28 -5.96 -11.73
CA GLY A 69 11.82 -7.35 -11.75
C GLY A 69 10.49 -7.62 -11.02
N TYR A 70 9.86 -6.60 -10.43
CA TYR A 70 8.67 -6.77 -9.58
C TYR A 70 7.51 -7.52 -10.25
N LYS A 71 7.38 -7.46 -11.58
CA LYS A 71 6.31 -8.15 -12.34
C LYS A 71 6.40 -9.68 -12.31
N GLN A 72 7.60 -10.22 -12.05
CA GLN A 72 7.84 -11.66 -12.00
C GLN A 72 7.63 -12.21 -10.58
N SER A 73 7.40 -11.34 -9.60
CA SER A 73 7.26 -11.77 -8.21
C SER A 73 5.90 -12.40 -7.94
N LEU A 74 5.88 -13.32 -6.97
CA LEU A 74 4.66 -13.95 -6.49
C LEU A 74 3.65 -12.92 -5.94
N ALA A 75 4.15 -11.83 -5.35
CA ALA A 75 3.32 -10.76 -4.82
C ALA A 75 2.55 -10.05 -5.93
N TYR A 76 3.21 -9.79 -7.07
CA TYR A 76 2.57 -9.16 -8.22
C TYR A 76 1.43 -10.02 -8.78
N SER A 77 1.69 -11.30 -9.05
CA SER A 77 0.68 -12.21 -9.61
C SER A 77 -0.50 -12.36 -8.65
N TYR A 78 -0.22 -12.55 -7.35
CA TYR A 78 -1.25 -12.66 -6.32
C TYR A 78 -2.14 -11.41 -6.26
N VAL A 79 -1.56 -10.22 -6.17
CA VAL A 79 -2.33 -8.95 -6.11
C VAL A 79 -3.21 -8.82 -7.36
N MET A 80 -2.65 -9.01 -8.55
CA MET A 80 -3.41 -8.89 -9.80
C MET A 80 -4.57 -9.88 -9.86
N ASP A 81 -4.39 -11.09 -9.38
CA ASP A 81 -5.44 -12.11 -9.37
C ASP A 81 -6.53 -11.80 -8.34
N GLN A 82 -6.20 -11.29 -7.16
CA GLN A 82 -7.20 -10.87 -6.17
C GLN A 82 -8.08 -9.73 -6.71
N PHE A 83 -7.49 -8.73 -7.38
CA PHE A 83 -8.26 -7.62 -7.97
C PHE A 83 -9.14 -8.07 -9.15
N ARG A 84 -8.72 -9.09 -9.92
CA ARG A 84 -9.53 -9.66 -11.00
C ARG A 84 -10.69 -10.49 -10.48
N LYS A 85 -10.45 -11.34 -9.47
CA LYS A 85 -11.48 -12.20 -8.86
C LYS A 85 -12.58 -11.39 -8.19
N ASN A 86 -12.24 -10.26 -7.58
CA ASN A 86 -13.18 -9.37 -6.90
C ASN A 86 -13.71 -8.25 -7.81
N LYS A 87 -13.56 -8.38 -9.14
CA LYS A 87 -14.15 -7.44 -10.10
C LYS A 87 -15.66 -7.69 -10.19
N VAL A 88 -16.45 -6.63 -9.99
CA VAL A 88 -17.91 -6.59 -9.87
C VAL A 88 -18.64 -7.67 -10.68
N THR A 89 -19.27 -8.61 -9.98
CA THR A 89 -20.35 -9.46 -10.48
C THR A 89 -21.68 -8.90 -9.95
N GLY A 90 -22.65 -8.59 -10.83
CA GLY A 90 -23.95 -7.99 -10.45
C GLY A 90 -24.77 -8.96 -9.58
N ALA A 91 -25.55 -8.55 -8.57
CA ALA A 91 -26.68 -7.62 -8.69
C ALA A 91 -26.90 -6.65 -7.51
N ARG A 92 -26.11 -6.75 -6.43
CA ARG A 92 -26.05 -5.79 -5.32
C ARG A 92 -24.62 -5.91 -4.81
N TYR A 93 -23.89 -4.80 -4.63
CA TYR A 93 -22.48 -4.78 -4.19
C TYR A 93 -22.10 -5.99 -3.33
N CYS A 94 -21.24 -6.87 -3.84
CA CYS A 94 -20.84 -8.06 -3.12
C CYS A 94 -20.03 -7.65 -1.88
N ARG A 95 -20.45 -8.11 -0.69
CA ARG A 95 -19.73 -7.87 0.58
C ARG A 95 -18.26 -8.27 0.46
N ALA A 96 -17.97 -9.38 -0.22
CA ALA A 96 -16.60 -9.85 -0.46
C ALA A 96 -15.75 -8.83 -1.24
N GLN A 97 -16.34 -8.08 -2.19
CA GLN A 97 -15.62 -7.01 -2.89
C GLN A 97 -15.25 -5.86 -1.95
N GLN A 98 -16.18 -5.44 -1.09
CA GLN A 98 -15.94 -4.36 -0.13
C GLN A 98 -14.87 -4.76 0.88
N GLU A 99 -14.92 -5.99 1.38
CA GLU A 99 -13.92 -6.56 2.27
C GLU A 99 -12.55 -6.64 1.60
N ALA A 100 -12.49 -7.17 0.37
CA ALA A 100 -11.24 -7.23 -0.41
C ALA A 100 -10.67 -5.84 -0.70
N HIS A 101 -11.53 -4.86 -0.95
CA HIS A 101 -11.13 -3.48 -1.18
C HIS A 101 -10.55 -2.84 0.08
N HIS A 102 -11.22 -3.00 1.22
CA HIS A 102 -10.76 -2.52 2.51
C HIS A 102 -9.42 -3.17 2.89
N ALA A 103 -9.32 -4.50 2.78
CA ALA A 103 -8.08 -5.24 3.05
C ALA A 103 -6.93 -4.74 2.17
N SER A 104 -7.18 -4.51 0.88
CA SER A 104 -6.17 -3.98 -0.05
C SER A 104 -5.71 -2.56 0.34
N HIS A 105 -6.64 -1.71 0.79
CA HIS A 105 -6.31 -0.36 1.24
C HIS A 105 -5.48 -0.39 2.53
N THR A 106 -5.85 -1.21 3.50
CA THR A 106 -5.09 -1.42 4.74
C THR A 106 -3.68 -1.93 4.43
N TYR A 107 -3.55 -2.85 3.47
CA TYR A 107 -2.25 -3.33 3.01
C TYR A 107 -1.40 -2.24 2.37
N LEU A 108 -1.99 -1.38 1.54
CA LEU A 108 -1.29 -0.24 0.96
C LEU A 108 -0.78 0.73 2.05
N CYS A 109 -1.64 1.05 3.02
CA CYS A 109 -1.27 1.89 4.17
C CYS A 109 -0.09 1.28 4.95
N LEU A 110 -0.11 -0.03 5.18
CA LEU A 110 1.00 -0.74 5.81
C LEU A 110 2.32 -0.59 5.04
N LEU A 111 2.30 -0.79 3.72
CA LEU A 111 3.49 -0.64 2.88
C LEU A 111 4.05 0.78 2.92
N GLU A 112 3.19 1.78 2.73
CA GLU A 112 3.57 3.20 2.74
C GLU A 112 4.11 3.62 4.11
N SER A 113 3.45 3.19 5.20
CA SER A 113 3.89 3.48 6.56
C SER A 113 5.23 2.84 6.88
N THR A 114 5.48 1.62 6.39
CA THR A 114 6.76 0.93 6.58
C THR A 114 7.89 1.66 5.86
N ARG A 115 7.67 2.09 4.60
CA ARG A 115 8.65 2.88 3.85
C ARG A 115 8.96 4.20 4.56
N ASN A 116 7.94 4.90 5.02
CA ASN A 116 8.11 6.16 5.76
C ASN A 116 8.82 5.93 7.10
N HIS A 117 8.45 4.87 7.83
CA HIS A 117 9.10 4.48 9.06
C HIS A 117 10.60 4.24 8.85
N MET A 118 10.99 3.50 7.82
CA MET A 118 12.41 3.29 7.50
C MET A 118 13.13 4.60 7.19
N ALA A 119 12.50 5.51 6.44
CA ALA A 119 13.09 6.81 6.14
C ALA A 119 13.31 7.65 7.42
N LEU A 120 12.31 7.69 8.31
CA LEU A 120 12.40 8.38 9.59
C LEU A 120 13.41 7.73 10.53
N HIS A 121 13.41 6.40 10.61
CA HIS A 121 14.36 5.63 11.39
C HIS A 121 15.79 5.95 10.95
N ASN A 122 16.07 5.95 9.64
CA ASN A 122 17.39 6.29 9.12
C ASN A 122 17.79 7.75 9.40
N LEU A 123 16.83 8.68 9.35
CA LEU A 123 17.08 10.09 9.61
C LEU A 123 17.39 10.36 11.09
N TYR A 124 16.62 9.78 12.01
CA TYR A 124 16.68 10.10 13.44
C TYR A 124 17.48 9.09 14.26
N HIS A 125 17.32 7.79 14.02
CA HIS A 125 17.85 6.71 14.86
C HIS A 125 19.00 5.91 14.21
N GLY A 126 19.20 6.03 12.89
CA GLY A 126 20.10 5.15 12.14
C GLY A 126 21.60 5.40 12.28
N LYS A 127 22.05 6.44 13.01
CA LYS A 127 23.48 6.84 13.07
C LYS A 127 24.16 6.71 14.45
N GLY A 128 23.48 6.17 15.46
CA GLY A 128 24.02 6.12 16.83
C GLY A 128 23.98 7.47 17.54
N GLU A 129 24.87 7.68 18.51
CA GLU A 129 24.98 8.94 19.27
C GLU A 129 25.50 10.09 18.40
N ARG A 130 24.87 11.26 18.49
CA ARG A 130 25.21 12.49 17.75
C ARG A 130 25.55 13.60 18.74
N SER A 131 26.36 14.56 18.31
CA SER A 131 26.67 15.70 19.18
C SER A 131 25.42 16.57 19.41
N PRO A 132 25.32 17.31 20.53
CA PRO A 132 24.21 18.21 20.79
C PRO A 132 23.98 19.24 19.67
N GLU A 133 25.05 19.72 19.04
CA GLU A 133 25.01 20.65 17.90
C GLU A 133 24.38 20.03 16.66
N GLU A 134 24.74 18.78 16.35
CA GLU A 134 24.20 18.03 15.23
C GLU A 134 22.71 17.72 15.45
N VAL A 135 22.33 17.32 16.67
CA VAL A 135 20.93 17.04 17.03
C VAL A 135 20.09 18.31 16.95
N ALA A 136 20.56 19.43 17.50
CA ALA A 136 19.86 20.70 17.42
C ALA A 136 19.65 21.12 15.95
N SER A 137 20.70 21.02 15.14
CA SER A 137 20.63 21.36 13.72
C SER A 137 19.67 20.45 12.93
N LEU A 138 19.60 19.15 13.28
CA LEU A 138 18.70 18.17 12.66
C LEU A 138 17.23 18.56 12.81
N VAL A 139 16.84 19.10 13.96
CA VAL A 139 15.46 19.54 14.24
C VAL A 139 15.21 21.01 13.88
N GLY A 140 16.19 21.69 13.27
CA GLY A 140 16.08 23.10 12.88
C GLY A 140 16.29 24.10 14.02
N LEU A 141 16.94 23.67 15.11
CA LEU A 141 17.30 24.50 16.26
C LEU A 141 18.79 24.87 16.23
N ARG A 142 19.15 25.84 17.05
CA ARG A 142 20.54 26.26 17.29
C ARG A 142 20.83 26.19 18.78
N LEU A 143 22.07 25.89 19.14
CA LEU A 143 22.47 25.94 20.55
C LEU A 143 22.42 27.38 21.05
N PRO A 144 21.94 27.61 22.27
CA PRO A 144 21.97 28.92 22.89
C PRO A 144 23.43 29.37 23.04
N THR A 145 23.76 30.54 22.52
CA THR A 145 25.05 31.19 22.79
C THR A 145 24.94 31.95 24.09
N GLN A 146 25.83 31.67 25.04
CA GLN A 146 25.78 32.30 26.35
C GLN A 146 25.98 33.82 26.23
N PRO A 147 25.02 34.65 26.65
CA PRO A 147 25.19 36.10 26.68
C PRO A 147 26.11 36.43 27.87
N GLY A 148 27.42 36.50 27.63
CA GLY A 148 28.39 36.87 28.67
C GLY A 148 29.82 36.35 28.53
N GLY A 149 30.22 35.73 27.41
CA GLY A 149 31.63 35.47 27.08
C GLY A 149 32.37 34.41 27.90
N LYS A 150 31.74 33.83 28.92
CA LYS A 150 32.27 32.69 29.69
C LYS A 150 31.74 31.42 29.03
N GLY A 151 32.52 30.81 28.16
CA GLY A 151 32.13 29.55 27.50
C GLY A 151 31.98 28.43 28.53
N TRP A 152 31.06 27.50 28.27
CA TRP A 152 31.06 26.21 28.96
C TRP A 152 32.39 25.52 28.62
N GLU A 153 33.32 25.46 29.57
CA GLU A 153 34.61 24.82 29.37
C GLU A 153 34.44 23.35 28.98
N LYS A 154 35.31 22.88 28.08
CA LYS A 154 35.29 21.53 27.48
C LYS A 154 35.57 20.43 28.48
#